data_AF-A0A6J5KFT5-F1
#
_entry.id   AF-A0A6J5KFT5-F1
#
_cell.length_a   1.000
_cell.length_b   1.000
_cell.length_c   1.000
_cell.angle_alpha   90.00
_cell.angle_beta   90.00
_cell.angle_gamma   90.00
#
_symmetry.space_group_name_H-M   'P 1'
#
loop_
_entity.id
_entity.type
_entity.pdbx_description
1 polymer ?
#
loop_
_entity_poly.entity_id
_entity_poly.type
_entity_poly.pdbx_seq_one_letter_code
_entity_poly.pdbx_strand_id
1 'polypeptide(L)'
;MNALRIYHISAIAALLSCQALAQAQPVAYPAKGQSAQKQQQDEGQCASWAKSKTGIDPTAVAATPPPPSGPAVGGGERVGGAARGAAGGAVIGAIAGDAGKGAAVGAVAGTMGGGMRARQNQRNAQANAEAQKQNAMGAWNQAYSACMSGRGYTMH
;
A
#
# COMPACT_ATOMS: atom_id res chain seq x y z
N MET A 1 45.80 -20.63 -7.53
CA MET A 1 44.90 -20.87 -8.68
C MET A 1 44.13 -22.16 -8.38
N ASN A 2 42.81 -22.26 -8.24
CA ASN A 2 41.70 -21.35 -8.47
C ASN A 2 40.55 -21.72 -7.53
N ALA A 3 39.84 -20.68 -7.10
CA ALA A 3 38.66 -20.69 -6.24
C ALA A 3 37.45 -21.34 -6.93
N LEU A 4 37.43 -22.67 -6.96
CA LEU A 4 36.38 -23.46 -7.58
C LEU A 4 35.57 -24.16 -6.49
N ARG A 5 34.57 -23.48 -5.91
CA ARG A 5 33.38 -24.05 -5.20
C ARG A 5 32.56 -23.01 -4.41
N ILE A 6 32.42 -21.78 -4.90
CA ILE A 6 31.34 -20.91 -4.40
C ILE A 6 30.16 -21.14 -5.32
N TYR A 7 29.45 -22.23 -5.01
CA TYR A 7 28.17 -22.59 -5.59
C TYR A 7 27.20 -21.42 -5.41
N HIS A 8 26.92 -20.73 -6.51
CA HIS A 8 25.58 -20.49 -7.02
C HIS A 8 24.44 -20.90 -6.07
N ILE A 9 24.10 -20.04 -5.10
CA ILE A 9 22.80 -20.06 -4.45
C ILE A 9 22.23 -18.66 -4.56
N SER A 10 21.58 -18.44 -5.70
CA SER A 10 20.24 -17.85 -5.80
C SER A 10 19.92 -16.73 -4.82
N ALA A 11 20.18 -15.49 -5.21
CA ALA A 11 19.41 -14.35 -4.72
C ALA A 11 18.80 -13.63 -5.92
N ILE A 12 17.70 -14.21 -6.41
CA ILE A 12 16.80 -13.59 -7.38
C ILE A 12 16.35 -12.26 -6.77
N ALA A 13 16.83 -11.16 -7.34
CA ALA A 13 16.36 -9.82 -7.04
C ALA A 13 14.89 -9.72 -7.45
N ALA A 14 13.97 -9.88 -6.50
CA ALA A 14 12.56 -9.62 -6.72
C ALA A 14 12.34 -8.10 -6.79
N LEU A 15 12.58 -7.54 -7.97
CA LEU A 15 12.07 -6.23 -8.37
C LEU A 15 10.54 -6.34 -8.51
N LEU A 16 9.82 -6.22 -7.39
CA LEU A 16 8.39 -5.89 -7.44
C LEU A 16 8.28 -4.40 -7.79
N SER A 17 8.24 -4.11 -9.07
CA SER A 17 7.79 -2.82 -9.60
C SER A 17 6.35 -2.62 -9.13
N CYS A 18 6.16 -1.71 -8.17
CA CYS A 18 4.84 -1.23 -7.80
C CYS A 18 4.31 -0.44 -9.01
N GLN A 19 3.51 -1.08 -9.85
CA GLN A 19 2.78 -0.38 -10.89
C GLN A 19 1.72 0.45 -10.16
N ALA A 20 2.01 1.74 -9.99
CA ALA A 20 1.00 2.71 -9.61
C ALA A 20 -0.07 2.68 -10.70
N LEU A 21 -1.21 2.06 -10.40
CA LEU A 21 -2.41 2.27 -11.20
C LEU A 21 -2.81 3.71 -10.96
N ALA A 22 -2.32 4.61 -11.82
CA ALA A 22 -2.81 5.97 -11.87
C ALA A 22 -4.32 5.87 -12.13
N GLN A 23 -5.13 6.16 -11.11
CA GLN A 23 -6.57 6.29 -11.25
C GLN A 23 -6.79 7.47 -12.20
N ALA A 24 -7.06 7.16 -13.47
CA ALA A 24 -7.18 8.16 -14.52
C ALA A 24 -8.42 9.01 -14.26
N GLN A 25 -8.30 10.31 -14.56
CA GLN A 25 -9.43 11.23 -14.60
C GLN A 25 -10.52 10.66 -15.53
N PRO A 26 -11.82 10.72 -15.17
CA PRO A 26 -12.90 10.33 -16.06
C PRO A 26 -12.80 11.03 -17.41
N VAL A 27 -12.95 10.28 -18.49
CA VAL A 27 -12.77 10.81 -19.85
C VAL A 27 -14.10 11.39 -20.33
N ALA A 28 -14.10 12.68 -20.67
CA ALA A 28 -15.27 13.37 -21.19
C ALA A 28 -15.29 13.36 -22.72
N TYR A 29 -16.35 12.80 -23.31
CA TYR A 29 -16.59 12.85 -24.74
C TYR A 29 -17.59 13.97 -25.11
N PRO A 30 -17.26 14.87 -26.06
CA PRO A 30 -18.13 15.98 -26.46
C PRO A 30 -19.29 15.51 -27.35
N ALA A 31 -20.35 14.99 -26.73
CA ALA A 31 -21.48 14.40 -27.44
C ALA A 31 -22.41 15.40 -28.15
N LYS A 32 -22.25 16.72 -27.94
CA LYS A 32 -23.09 17.77 -28.53
C LYS A 32 -22.32 18.71 -29.46
N GLY A 33 -21.17 18.27 -29.99
CA GLY A 33 -20.35 19.08 -30.89
C GLY A 33 -19.62 20.24 -30.21
N GLN A 34 -19.30 20.10 -28.92
CA GLN A 34 -18.52 21.10 -28.19
C GLN A 34 -17.10 21.20 -28.78
N SER A 35 -16.58 22.43 -28.92
CA SER A 35 -15.20 22.64 -29.36
C SER A 35 -14.21 22.22 -28.28
N ALA A 36 -12.97 21.91 -28.67
CA ALA A 36 -11.89 21.59 -27.74
C ALA A 36 -11.68 22.70 -26.68
N GLN A 37 -11.78 23.97 -27.11
CA GLN A 37 -11.65 25.12 -26.22
C GLN A 37 -12.77 25.14 -25.16
N LYS A 38 -14.01 24.85 -25.57
CA LYS A 38 -15.17 24.80 -24.68
C LYS A 38 -15.04 23.63 -23.71
N GLN A 39 -14.59 22.49 -24.20
CA GLN A 39 -14.29 21.32 -23.38
C GLN A 39 -13.26 21.63 -22.31
N GLN A 40 -12.10 22.18 -22.67
CA GLN A 40 -11.07 22.49 -21.69
C GLN A 40 -11.54 23.49 -20.62
N GLN A 41 -12.32 24.50 -21.03
CA GLN A 41 -12.94 25.43 -20.09
C GLN A 41 -13.94 24.73 -19.16
N ASP A 42 -14.73 23.81 -19.71
CA ASP A 42 -15.75 23.10 -18.95
C ASP A 42 -15.14 22.09 -17.96
N GLU A 43 -14.12 21.37 -18.38
CA GLU A 43 -13.32 20.47 -17.54
C GLU A 43 -12.69 21.24 -16.37
N GLY A 44 -12.09 22.41 -16.63
CA GLY A 44 -11.52 23.24 -15.57
C GLY A 44 -12.56 23.73 -14.56
N GLN A 45 -13.72 24.17 -15.03
CA GLN A 45 -14.81 24.62 -14.16
C GLN A 45 -15.42 23.46 -13.36
N CYS A 46 -15.64 22.31 -14.00
CA CYS A 46 -16.17 21.13 -13.33
C CYS A 46 -15.17 20.53 -12.34
N ALA A 47 -13.87 20.59 -12.63
CA ALA A 47 -12.82 20.17 -11.69
C ALA A 47 -12.79 21.07 -10.44
N SER A 48 -12.86 22.39 -10.63
CA SER A 48 -12.95 23.36 -9.53
C SER A 48 -14.23 23.17 -8.71
N TRP A 49 -15.36 22.95 -9.37
CA TRP A 49 -16.63 22.65 -8.71
C TRP A 49 -16.57 21.35 -7.90
N ALA A 50 -16.04 20.27 -8.48
CA ALA A 50 -15.88 18.98 -7.81
C ALA A 50 -15.00 19.11 -6.57
N LYS A 51 -13.88 19.85 -6.66
CA LYS A 51 -13.03 20.17 -5.50
C LYS A 51 -13.79 20.95 -4.43
N SER A 52 -14.54 21.99 -4.81
CA SER A 52 -15.34 22.78 -3.88
C SER A 52 -16.45 21.96 -3.20
N LYS A 53 -17.06 21.00 -3.91
CA LYS A 53 -18.15 20.17 -3.40
C LYS A 53 -17.69 19.04 -2.49
N THR A 54 -16.56 18.42 -2.81
CA THR A 54 -16.06 17.24 -2.09
C THR A 54 -15.00 17.60 -1.04
N GLY A 55 -14.36 18.76 -1.17
CA GLY A 55 -13.17 19.12 -0.39
C GLY A 55 -11.90 18.37 -0.83
N ILE A 56 -11.97 17.57 -1.89
CA ILE A 56 -10.89 16.69 -2.33
C ILE A 56 -10.12 17.36 -3.46
N ASP A 57 -8.80 17.41 -3.32
CA ASP A 57 -7.89 17.84 -4.37
C ASP A 57 -7.18 16.63 -4.98
N PRO A 58 -7.46 16.27 -6.25
CA PRO A 58 -6.86 15.10 -6.88
C PRO A 58 -5.33 15.19 -6.96
N THR A 59 -4.77 16.41 -7.07
CA THR A 59 -3.31 16.60 -7.11
C THR A 59 -2.66 16.32 -5.75
N ALA A 60 -3.32 16.71 -4.65
CA ALA A 60 -2.84 16.43 -3.29
C ALA A 60 -2.95 14.93 -2.94
N VAL A 61 -4.03 14.28 -3.37
CA VAL A 61 -4.21 12.84 -3.18
C VAL A 61 -3.13 12.05 -3.93
N ALA A 62 -2.84 12.43 -5.18
CA ALA A 62 -1.79 11.79 -5.98
C ALA A 62 -0.38 12.00 -5.37
N ALA A 63 -0.13 13.16 -4.76
CA ALA A 63 1.15 13.48 -4.13
C ALA A 63 1.38 12.80 -2.78
N THR A 64 0.38 12.11 -2.21
CA THR A 64 0.51 11.49 -0.89
C THR A 64 1.52 10.33 -0.92
N PRO A 65 2.62 10.42 -0.14
CA PRO A 65 3.67 9.40 -0.17
C PRO A 65 3.14 8.05 0.33
N PRO A 66 3.72 6.92 -0.14
CA PRO A 66 3.39 5.61 0.40
C PRO A 66 3.78 5.55 1.89
N PRO A 67 3.03 4.78 2.71
CA PRO A 67 3.38 4.62 4.11
C PRO A 67 4.78 4.03 4.25
N PRO A 68 5.58 4.50 5.24
CA PRO A 68 6.96 4.08 5.40
C PRO A 68 7.03 2.57 5.67
N SER A 69 7.95 1.89 4.96
CA SER A 69 8.28 0.50 5.25
C SER A 69 9.22 0.45 6.46
N GLY A 70 8.77 -0.20 7.55
CA GLY A 70 9.60 -0.45 8.72
C GLY A 70 10.85 -1.29 8.40
N PRO A 71 11.87 -1.32 9.29
CA PRO A 71 13.17 -1.91 9.01
C PRO A 71 13.09 -3.38 8.54
N ALA A 72 13.74 -3.68 7.42
CA ALA A 72 13.80 -5.03 6.84
C ALA A 72 14.55 -6.04 7.74
N VAL A 73 15.39 -5.56 8.65
CA VAL A 73 16.18 -6.33 9.63
C VAL A 73 16.12 -5.64 11.00
N GLY A 74 15.99 -6.43 12.08
CA GLY A 74 16.06 -5.90 13.46
C GLY A 74 14.86 -5.10 13.97
N GLY A 75 13.71 -5.10 13.28
CA GLY A 75 12.50 -4.39 13.74
C GLY A 75 11.98 -4.87 15.11
N GLY A 76 11.38 -3.95 15.87
CA GLY A 76 10.88 -4.18 17.23
C GLY A 76 9.89 -5.34 17.33
N GLU A 77 9.11 -5.62 16.28
CA GLU A 77 8.20 -6.77 16.23
C GLU A 77 8.93 -8.13 16.18
N ARG A 78 10.12 -8.21 15.58
CA ARG A 78 10.91 -9.46 15.57
C ARG A 78 11.55 -9.70 16.92
N VAL A 79 12.06 -8.65 17.56
CA VAL A 79 12.63 -8.72 18.92
C VAL A 79 11.54 -9.02 19.94
N GLY A 80 10.41 -8.33 19.87
CA GLY A 80 9.24 -8.61 20.69
C GLY A 80 8.68 -10.01 20.43
N GLY A 81 8.70 -10.46 19.19
CA GLY A 81 8.37 -11.84 18.81
C GLY A 81 9.31 -12.86 19.44
N ALA A 82 10.62 -12.62 19.37
CA ALA A 82 11.64 -13.46 20.01
C ALA A 82 11.45 -13.55 21.52
N ALA A 83 11.27 -12.41 22.19
CA ALA A 83 11.09 -12.36 23.63
C ALA A 83 9.82 -13.10 24.09
N ARG A 84 8.69 -12.87 23.41
CA ARG A 84 7.41 -13.57 23.71
C ARG A 84 7.51 -15.05 23.40
N GLY A 85 8.15 -15.39 22.27
CA GLY A 85 8.39 -16.77 21.87
C GLY A 85 9.29 -17.50 22.86
N ALA A 86 10.37 -16.87 23.32
CA ALA A 86 11.27 -17.43 24.33
C ALA A 86 10.57 -17.66 25.66
N ALA A 87 9.78 -16.69 26.13
CA ALA A 87 9.00 -16.82 27.36
C ALA A 87 7.98 -17.97 27.26
N GLY A 88 7.19 -18.04 26.19
CA GLY A 88 6.24 -19.13 25.98
C GLY A 88 6.92 -20.49 25.81
N GLY A 89 8.04 -20.52 25.09
CA GLY A 89 8.84 -21.72 24.87
C GLY A 89 9.52 -22.21 26.15
N ALA A 90 9.94 -21.31 27.05
CA ALA A 90 10.52 -21.67 28.34
C ALA A 90 9.50 -22.35 29.26
N VAL A 91 8.26 -21.85 29.29
CA VAL A 91 7.16 -22.46 30.07
C VAL A 91 6.87 -23.87 29.57
N ILE A 92 6.75 -24.05 28.25
CA ILE A 92 6.50 -25.37 27.65
C ILE A 92 7.71 -26.30 27.84
N GLY A 93 8.92 -25.78 27.66
CA GLY A 93 10.16 -26.52 27.84
C GLY A 93 10.38 -26.98 29.27
N ALA A 94 9.99 -26.18 30.27
CA ALA A 94 10.07 -26.55 31.68
C ALA A 94 9.20 -27.78 32.01
N ILE A 95 8.04 -27.90 31.35
CA ILE A 95 7.16 -29.07 31.46
C ILE A 95 7.80 -30.30 30.81
N ALA A 96 8.52 -30.11 29.69
CA ALA A 96 9.21 -31.16 28.95
C ALA A 96 10.63 -31.49 29.47
N GLY A 97 11.06 -30.88 30.57
CA GLY A 97 12.35 -31.14 31.23
C GLY A 97 13.53 -30.27 30.77
N ASP A 98 13.34 -29.34 29.82
CA ASP A 98 14.37 -28.40 29.39
C ASP A 98 13.78 -27.04 28.97
N ALA A 99 13.70 -26.16 29.96
CA ALA A 99 13.24 -24.78 29.76
C ALA A 99 14.15 -23.98 28.82
N GLY A 100 15.47 -24.23 28.83
CA GLY A 100 16.43 -23.50 28.01
C GLY A 100 16.29 -23.83 26.53
N LYS A 101 16.13 -25.11 26.21
CA LYS A 101 15.88 -25.57 24.84
C LYS A 101 14.51 -25.16 24.33
N GLY A 102 13.48 -25.22 25.18
CA GLY A 102 12.17 -24.66 24.88
C GLY A 102 12.20 -23.16 24.60
N ALA A 103 12.94 -22.39 25.40
CA ALA A 103 13.13 -20.96 25.23
C ALA A 103 13.86 -20.63 23.91
N ALA A 104 14.92 -21.36 23.57
CA ALA A 104 15.66 -21.15 22.33
C ALA A 104 14.80 -21.43 21.08
N VAL A 105 14.07 -22.55 21.07
CA VAL A 105 13.15 -22.89 19.98
C VAL A 105 12.03 -21.85 19.88
N GLY A 106 11.46 -21.47 21.03
CA GLY A 106 10.44 -20.44 21.12
C GLY A 106 10.92 -19.08 20.60
N ALA A 107 12.16 -18.68 20.93
CA ALA A 107 12.76 -17.45 20.45
C ALA A 107 12.84 -17.42 18.92
N VAL A 108 13.34 -18.49 18.29
CA VAL A 108 13.45 -18.59 16.83
C VAL A 108 12.07 -18.54 16.18
N ALA A 109 11.12 -19.36 16.65
CA ALA A 109 9.75 -19.35 16.15
C ALA A 109 9.08 -17.98 16.32
N GLY A 110 9.33 -17.32 17.45
CA GLY A 110 8.88 -15.97 17.77
C GLY A 110 9.43 -14.90 16.82
N THR A 111 10.71 -14.97 16.45
CA THR A 111 11.31 -14.04 15.46
C THR A 111 10.63 -14.16 14.10
N MET A 112 10.34 -15.40 13.65
CA MET A 112 9.66 -15.67 12.40
C MET A 112 8.21 -15.16 12.43
N GLY A 113 7.47 -15.47 13.50
CA GLY A 113 6.10 -14.99 13.71
C GLY A 113 6.02 -13.46 13.78
N GLY A 114 6.95 -12.82 14.50
CA GLY A 114 7.07 -11.36 14.56
C GLY A 114 7.38 -10.75 13.19
N GLY A 115 8.25 -11.38 12.40
CA GLY A 115 8.56 -10.96 11.05
C GLY A 115 7.37 -11.06 10.09
N MET A 116 6.60 -12.14 10.16
CA MET A 116 5.36 -12.30 9.37
C MET A 116 4.33 -11.24 9.74
N ARG A 117 4.13 -10.98 11.04
CA ARG A 117 3.17 -9.98 11.51
C ARG A 117 3.57 -8.56 11.11
N ALA A 118 4.87 -8.23 11.16
CA ALA A 118 5.37 -6.96 10.66
C ALA A 118 5.03 -6.76 9.18
N ARG A 119 5.26 -7.78 8.33
CA ARG A 119 4.89 -7.72 6.92
C ARG A 119 3.38 -7.63 6.70
N GLN A 120 2.59 -8.35 7.49
CA GLN A 120 1.13 -8.27 7.41
C GLN A 120 0.63 -6.88 7.79
N ASN A 121 1.15 -6.28 8.86
CA ASN A 121 0.81 -4.92 9.26
C ASN A 121 1.19 -3.91 8.18
N GLN A 122 2.36 -4.06 7.55
CA GLN A 122 2.78 -3.21 6.43
C GLN A 122 1.82 -3.33 5.25
N ARG A 123 1.44 -4.55 4.86
CA ARG A 123 0.46 -4.79 3.79
C ARG A 123 -0.90 -4.18 4.12
N ASN A 124 -1.37 -4.34 5.36
CA ASN A 124 -2.63 -3.77 5.79
C ASN A 124 -2.58 -2.23 5.79
N ALA A 125 -1.48 -1.63 6.25
CA ALA A 125 -1.29 -0.17 6.21
C ALA A 125 -1.27 0.37 4.78
N GLN A 126 -0.57 -0.32 3.87
CA GLN A 126 -0.54 0.01 2.44
C GLN A 126 -1.93 -0.13 1.81
N ALA A 127 -2.63 -1.24 2.06
CA ALA A 127 -3.98 -1.47 1.54
C ALA A 127 -4.97 -0.41 2.04
N ASN A 128 -4.91 -0.05 3.33
CA ASN A 128 -5.76 0.98 3.90
C ASN A 128 -5.47 2.36 3.31
N ALA A 129 -4.20 2.73 3.15
CA ALA A 129 -3.81 3.99 2.53
C ALA A 129 -4.26 4.08 1.06
N GLU A 130 -4.13 2.97 0.32
CA GLU A 130 -4.57 2.88 -1.07
C GLU A 130 -6.09 2.96 -1.20
N ALA A 131 -6.83 2.24 -0.35
CA ALA A 131 -8.29 2.31 -0.31
C ALA A 131 -8.80 3.73 0.01
N GLN A 132 -8.14 4.45 0.92
CA GLN A 132 -8.47 5.85 1.21
C GLN A 132 -8.26 6.76 0.00
N LYS A 133 -7.16 6.59 -0.73
CA LYS A 133 -6.91 7.34 -1.98
C LYS A 133 -7.97 7.06 -3.02
N GLN A 134 -8.31 5.79 -3.24
CA GLN A 134 -9.31 5.37 -4.22
C GLN A 134 -10.70 5.91 -3.88
N ASN A 135 -11.09 5.86 -2.60
CA ASN A 135 -12.37 6.42 -2.15
C ASN A 135 -12.42 7.94 -2.35
N ALA A 136 -11.33 8.65 -2.03
CA ALA A 136 -11.25 10.09 -2.23
C ALA A 136 -11.34 10.47 -3.72
N MET A 137 -10.54 9.81 -4.56
CA MET A 137 -10.58 10.01 -6.01
C MET A 137 -11.94 9.63 -6.60
N GLY A 138 -12.58 8.56 -6.11
CA GLY A 138 -13.91 8.15 -6.53
C GLY A 138 -14.98 9.20 -6.25
N ALA A 139 -14.99 9.78 -5.04
CA ALA A 139 -15.92 10.85 -4.69
C ALA A 139 -15.71 12.11 -5.55
N TRP A 140 -14.45 12.48 -5.79
CA TRP A 140 -14.11 13.59 -6.67
C TRP A 140 -14.53 13.33 -8.13
N ASN A 141 -14.21 12.13 -8.66
CA ASN A 141 -14.56 11.69 -10.01
C ASN A 141 -16.08 11.66 -10.23
N GLN A 142 -16.84 11.25 -9.22
CA GLN A 142 -18.30 11.23 -9.26
C GLN A 142 -18.87 12.65 -9.39
N ALA A 143 -18.38 13.60 -8.58
CA ALA A 143 -18.79 15.00 -8.67
C ALA A 143 -18.40 15.60 -10.03
N TYR A 144 -17.16 15.38 -10.46
CA TYR A 144 -16.68 15.84 -11.76
C TYR A 144 -17.55 15.32 -12.91
N SER A 145 -17.85 14.02 -12.90
CA SER A 145 -18.70 13.38 -13.91
C SER A 145 -20.11 13.93 -13.91
N ALA A 146 -20.71 14.18 -12.75
CA ALA A 146 -22.04 14.78 -12.66
C ALA A 146 -22.09 16.19 -13.29
N CYS A 147 -21.06 17.01 -13.06
CA CYS A 147 -20.96 18.34 -13.67
C CYS A 147 -20.81 18.26 -15.20
N MET A 148 -19.91 17.40 -15.67
CA MET A 148 -19.66 17.21 -17.10
C MET A 148 -20.87 16.62 -17.82
N SER A 149 -21.55 15.63 -17.24
CA SER A 149 -22.80 15.08 -17.78
C SER A 149 -23.91 16.13 -17.85
N GLY A 150 -24.03 17.02 -16.84
CA GLY A 150 -24.96 18.15 -16.87
C GLY A 150 -24.70 19.13 -18.03
N ARG A 151 -23.45 19.20 -18.51
CA ARG A 151 -23.03 20.01 -19.67
C ARG A 151 -23.13 19.27 -21.01
N GLY A 152 -23.65 18.05 -21.00
CA GLY A 152 -23.85 17.24 -22.20
C GLY A 152 -22.59 16.55 -22.70
N TYR A 153 -21.63 16.26 -21.80
CA TYR A 153 -20.53 15.35 -22.06
C TYR A 153 -20.93 13.92 -21.66
N THR A 154 -20.49 12.94 -22.44
CA THR A 154 -20.60 11.53 -22.06
C THR A 154 -19.35 11.14 -21.30
N MET A 155 -19.51 10.64 -20.07
CA MET A 155 -18.40 10.27 -19.19
C MET A 155 -18.11 8.77 -19.28
N HIS A 156 -16.83 8.41 -19.36
CA HIS A 156 -16.35 7.03 -19.36
C HIS A 156 -15.16 6.86 -18.41
#